data_AF-A0A7Y1T1K9-F1
#
_entry.id   AF-A0A7Y1T1K9-F1
#
_cell.length_a   1.000
_cell.length_b   1.000
_cell.length_c   1.000
_cell.angle_alpha   90.00
_cell.angle_beta   90.00
_cell.angle_gamma   90.00
#
_symmetry.space_group_name_H-M   'P 1'
#
loop_
_entity.id
_entity.type
_entity.pdbx_description
1 polymer ?
#
loop_
_entity_poly.entity_id
_entity_poly.type
_entity_poly.pdbx_seq_one_letter_code
_entity_poly.pdbx_strand_id
1 'polypeptide(L)' 'MARIAGVDIPKQKRGVISLTYIYGIGRSRAKEILATAKVEESTKVEDWTDDEIGRIRDAVGTFKIEGELRSEVQL' A
#
# COMPACT_ATOMS: atom_id res chain seq x y z
N MET A 1 -6.43 10.40 -7.21
CA MET A 1 -5.78 9.07 -7.27
C MET A 1 -4.40 9.21 -6.65
N ALA A 2 -4.05 8.37 -5.67
CA ALA A 2 -2.68 8.31 -5.15
C ALA A 2 -2.02 7.10 -5.83
N ARG A 3 -0.84 7.27 -6.41
CA ARG A 3 -0.13 6.18 -7.09
C ARG A 3 0.93 5.60 -6.16
N ILE A 4 0.78 4.32 -5.82
CA ILE A 4 1.70 3.58 -4.96
C ILE A 4 2.13 2.31 -5.68
N ALA A 5 3.45 2.12 -5.82
CA ALA A 5 4.06 0.99 -6.53
C ALA A 5 3.49 0.75 -7.95
N GLY A 6 3.18 1.82 -8.67
CA GLY A 6 2.61 1.74 -10.02
C GLY A 6 1.10 1.46 -10.08
N VAL A 7 0.43 1.32 -8.93
CA VAL A 7 -1.02 1.11 -8.82
C VAL A 7 -1.71 2.37 -8.32
N ASP A 8 -2.82 2.73 -8.97
CA ASP A 8 -3.65 3.85 -8.56
C ASP A 8 -4.66 3.38 -7.49
N ILE A 9 -4.47 3.85 -6.25
CA ILE A 9 -5.33 3.46 -5.11
C ILE A 9 -6.42 4.50 -4.82
N PRO A 10 -7.60 4.07 -4.29
CA PRO A 10 -8.69 4.97 -3.93
C PRO A 10 -8.29 5.94 -2.80
N LYS A 11 -8.48 7.25 -3.02
CA LYS A 11 -8.16 8.30 -2.04
C LYS A 11 -9.19 8.40 -0.89
N GLN A 12 -10.46 8.19 -1.21
CA GLN A 12 -11.60 8.31 -0.29
C GLN A 12 -11.76 7.17 0.72
N LYS A 13 -10.85 6.18 0.72
CA LYS A 13 -10.91 4.99 1.58
C LYS A 13 -9.78 5.06 2.61
N ARG A 14 -10.00 4.36 3.73
CA ARG A 14 -9.00 4.13 4.78
C ARG A 14 -7.77 3.46 4.20
N GLY A 15 -6.59 3.87 4.65
CA GLY A 15 -5.31 3.34 4.21
C GLY A 15 -5.25 1.82 4.17
N VAL A 16 -5.71 1.18 5.24
CA VAL A 16 -5.69 -0.28 5.40
C VAL A 16 -6.53 -1.02 4.35
N ILE A 17 -7.54 -0.37 3.79
CA ILE A 17 -8.38 -0.92 2.72
C ILE A 17 -7.85 -0.54 1.36
N SER A 18 -7.40 0.71 1.18
CA SER A 18 -6.87 1.16 -0.10
C SER A 18 -5.63 0.39 -0.53
N LEU A 19 -4.73 0.06 0.40
CA LEU A 19 -3.53 -0.73 0.10
C LEU A 19 -3.85 -2.15 -0.38
N THR A 20 -5.01 -2.71 0.01
CA THR A 20 -5.42 -4.06 -0.44
C THR A 20 -5.84 -4.14 -1.91
N TYR A 21 -5.90 -3.01 -2.61
CA TYR A 21 -6.08 -2.99 -4.06
C TYR A 21 -4.82 -3.41 -4.81
N ILE A 22 -3.66 -3.39 -4.14
CA ILE A 22 -2.39 -3.85 -4.69
C ILE A 22 -2.33 -5.37 -4.56
N TYR A 23 -2.11 -6.07 -5.67
CA TYR A 23 -1.99 -7.52 -5.69
C TYR A 23 -0.78 -7.97 -4.88
N GLY A 24 -1.00 -8.93 -3.98
CA GLY A 24 -0.02 -9.36 -3.00
C GLY A 24 -0.07 -8.62 -1.66
N ILE A 25 -0.89 -7.57 -1.53
CA ILE A 25 -1.14 -6.88 -0.26
C ILE A 25 -2.51 -7.25 0.29
N GLY A 26 -2.52 -8.11 1.30
CA GLY A 26 -3.72 -8.39 2.10
C GLY A 26 -3.87 -7.46 3.30
N ARG A 27 -4.92 -7.66 4.10
CA ARG A 27 -5.18 -6.85 5.31
C ARG A 27 -4.01 -6.87 6.31
N SER A 28 -3.37 -8.02 6.52
CA SER A 28 -2.24 -8.13 7.46
C SER A 28 -1.03 -7.33 7.00
N ARG A 29 -0.65 -7.45 5.72
CA ARG A 29 0.46 -6.69 5.12
C ARG A 29 0.15 -5.19 5.09
N ALA A 30 -1.09 -4.80 4.77
CA ALA A 30 -1.49 -3.40 4.80
C ALA A 30 -1.34 -2.77 6.20
N LYS A 31 -1.70 -3.50 7.26
CA LYS A 31 -1.47 -3.06 8.65
C LYS A 31 0.01 -2.91 8.97
N GLU A 32 0.82 -3.89 8.57
CA GLU A 32 2.27 -3.89 8.78
C GLU A 32 2.95 -2.71 8.07
N ILE A 33 2.56 -2.44 6.82
CA ILE A 33 3.05 -1.30 6.02
C ILE A 33 2.71 0.03 6.71
N LEU A 34 1.45 0.19 7.16
CA LEU A 34 1.02 1.42 7.82
C LEU A 34 1.70 1.61 9.18
N ALA A 35 1.86 0.54 9.94
CA ALA A 35 2.61 0.56 11.21
C ALA A 35 4.08 0.95 10.99
N THR A 36 4.73 0.39 9.96
CA THR A 36 6.12 0.71 9.58
C THR A 36 6.25 2.16 9.12
N ALA A 37 5.29 2.64 8.33
CA ALA A 37 5.23 4.02 7.86
C ALA A 37 4.79 5.02 8.96
N LYS A 38 4.43 4.54 10.15
CA LYS A 38 3.88 5.33 11.27
C LYS A 38 2.63 6.13 10.87
N VAL A 39 1.77 5.51 10.06
CA VAL A 39 0.49 6.07 9.59
C VAL A 39 -0.64 5.31 10.26
N GLU A 40 -1.63 6.03 10.73
CA GLU A 40 -2.79 5.43 11.37
C GLU A 40 -3.69 4.72 10.33
N GLU A 41 -4.24 3.56 10.70
CA GLU A 41 -4.95 2.67 9.77
C GLU A 41 -6.28 3.25 9.28
N SER A 42 -6.91 4.07 10.11
CA SER A 42 -8.20 4.73 9.86
C SER A 42 -8.07 6.03 9.07
N THR A 43 -6.87 6.62 9.01
CA THR A 43 -6.56 7.75 8.13
C THR A 43 -6.85 7.38 6.68
N LYS A 44 -7.53 8.28 5.97
CA LYS A 44 -7.79 8.08 4.55
C LYS A 44 -6.56 8.42 3.74
N VAL A 45 -6.47 7.82 2.56
CA VAL A 45 -5.37 8.06 1.62
C VAL A 45 -5.31 9.52 1.14
N GLU A 46 -6.45 10.23 1.13
CA GLU A 46 -6.48 11.67 0.84
C GLU A 46 -5.82 12.55 1.90
N ASP A 47 -5.80 12.08 3.15
CA ASP A 47 -5.28 12.81 4.31
C ASP A 47 -3.78 12.52 4.56
N TRP A 48 -3.16 11.66 3.75
CA TRP A 48 -1.74 11.37 3.86
C TRP A 48 -0.89 12.55 3.38
N THR A 49 0.10 12.88 4.20
CA THR A 49 1.16 13.83 3.86
C THR A 49 2.14 13.23 2.85
N ASP A 50 2.87 14.07 2.12
CA ASP A 50 3.86 13.61 1.15
C ASP A 50 4.95 12.74 1.79
N ASP A 51 5.35 13.05 3.03
CA ASP A 51 6.30 12.27 3.82
C ASP A 51 5.75 10.87 4.17
N GLU A 52 4.46 10.79 4.54
CA GLU A 52 3.79 9.52 4.81
C GLU A 52 3.68 8.68 3.54
N ILE A 53 3.34 9.30 2.41
CA ILE A 53 3.28 8.63 1.11
C ILE A 53 4.66 8.07 0.74
N GLY A 54 5.74 8.82 0.99
CA GLY A 54 7.11 8.35 0.81
C GLY A 54 7.41 7.10 1.63
N ARG A 55 7.17 7.16 2.95
CA ARG A 55 7.41 6.02 3.86
C ARG A 55 6.56 4.79 3.51
N ILE A 56 5.30 4.99 3.11
CA ILE A 56 4.43 3.90 2.66
C ILE A 56 4.99 3.28 1.38
N ARG A 57 5.46 4.09 0.43
CA ARG A 57 6.06 3.59 -0.82
C ARG A 57 7.29 2.74 -0.54
N ASP A 58 8.16 3.19 0.35
CA ASP A 58 9.36 2.44 0.74
C ASP A 58 9.01 1.12 1.43
N ALA A 59 8.05 1.15 2.37
CA ALA A 59 7.56 -0.04 3.06
C ALA A 59 6.82 -1.01 2.13
N VAL A 60 6.13 -0.52 1.10
CA VAL A 60 5.50 -1.37 0.08
C VAL A 60 6.57 -2.05 -0.79
N GLY A 61 7.65 -1.35 -1.11
CA GLY A 61 8.74 -1.85 -1.96
C GLY A 61 9.51 -3.03 -1.36
N THR A 62 9.39 -3.31 -0.07
CA THR A 62 10.00 -4.50 0.57
C THR A 62 9.21 -5.78 0.31
N PHE A 63 8.00 -5.69 -0.24
CA PHE A 63 7.15 -6.84 -0.55
C PHE A 63 7.13 -7.11 -2.05
N LYS A 64 7.17 -8.40 -2.42
CA LYS A 64 6.85 -8.83 -3.78
C LYS A 64 5.37 -8.60 -4.06
N ILE A 65 5.07 -7.77 -5.05
CA ILE A 65 3.70 -7.33 -5.38
C ILE A 65 3.48 -7.29 -6.89
N GLU A 66 2.22 -7.24 -7.30
CA GLU A 66 1.79 -7.10 -8.69
C GLU A 66 2.51 -8.04 -9.66
N GLY A 67 3.19 -7.51 -10.67
CA GLY A 67 3.82 -8.28 -11.74
C GLY A 67 4.83 -9.29 -11.23
N GLU A 68 5.66 -8.91 -10.26
CA GLU A 68 6.69 -9.79 -9.69
C GLU A 68 6.04 -11.02 -9.03
N LEU A 69 5.05 -10.80 -8.18
CA LEU A 69 4.34 -11.90 -7.51
C LEU A 69 3.49 -12.73 -8.48
N ARG A 70 2.87 -12.11 -9.49
CA ARG A 70 2.09 -12.83 -10.51
C ARG A 70 2.97 -13.76 -11.34
N SER A 71 4.15 -13.29 -11.73
CA SER A 71 5.12 -14.11 -12.47
C SER A 71 5.61 -15.30 -11.63
N GLU A 72 5.88 -15.09 -10.34
CA GLU A 72 6.30 -16.18 -9.44
C GLU A 72 5.24 -17.27 -9.26
N VAL A 73 3.95 -16.90 -9.19
CA VAL A 73 2.84 -17.85 -9.02
C VAL A 73 2.45 -18.57 -10.31
N GLN A 74 2.76 -18.01 -11.48
CA GLN A 74 2.46 -18.62 -12.77
C GLN A 74 3.53 -19.62 -13.26
N LEU A 75 4.69 -19.66 -12.61
CA LEU A 75 5.79 -20.60 -12.87
C LEU A 75 5.63 -21.88 -12.04
#